data_AF-A0A9N9P1P9-F1
#
_entry.id   AF-A0A9N9P1P9-F1
#
_cell.length_a   1.000
_cell.length_b   1.000
_cell.length_c   1.000
_cell.angle_alpha   90.00
_cell.angle_beta   90.00
_cell.angle_gamma   90.00
#
_symmetry.space_group_name_H-M   'P 1'
#
loop_
_entity.id
_entity.type
_entity.pdbx_description
1 polymer ?
#
loop_
_entity_poly.entity_id
_entity_poly.type
_entity_poly.pdbx_seq_one_letter_code
_entity_poly.pdbx_strand_id
1 'polypeptide(L)' 'VLRNIIQENPDLYLEEIISQMEIQCGKTVSISTMWRSLAYCGITWKKVFNLFIVM' A
#
# COMPACT_ATOMS: atom_id res chain seq x y z
N VAL A 1 3.59 -6.08 -8.99
CA VAL A 1 4.14 -5.81 -7.64
C VAL A 1 3.04 -5.33 -6.69
N LEU A 2 2.56 -4.08 -6.77
CA LEU A 2 1.55 -3.55 -5.82
C LEU A 2 0.30 -4.44 -5.70
N ARG A 3 -0.31 -4.79 -6.84
CA ARG A 3 -1.48 -5.68 -6.86
C ARG A 3 -1.20 -7.05 -6.26
N ASN A 4 0.01 -7.61 -6.47
CA ASN A 4 0.34 -8.92 -5.91
C ASN A 4 0.41 -8.83 -4.37
N ILE A 5 1.10 -7.82 -3.82
CA ILE A 5 1.22 -7.63 -2.38
C ILE A 5 -0.16 -7.51 -1.71
N ILE A 6 -1.07 -6.76 -2.35
CA ILE A 6 -2.42 -6.51 -1.82
C ILE A 6 -3.33 -7.74 -2.02
N GLN A 7 -3.17 -8.50 -3.10
CA GLN A 7 -3.89 -9.76 -3.30
C GLN A 7 -3.43 -10.87 -2.35
N GLU A 8 -2.14 -10.90 -2.02
CA GLU A 8 -1.59 -11.86 -1.06
C GLU A 8 -2.04 -11.53 0.37
N ASN A 9 -2.17 -10.25 0.73
CA ASN A 9 -2.65 -9.82 2.04
C ASN A 9 -3.54 -8.56 1.91
N PRO A 10 -4.87 -8.74 1.87
CA PRO A 10 -5.81 -7.63 1.72
C PRO A 10 -6.00 -6.81 3.00
N ASP A 11 -5.51 -7.23 4.17
CA ASP A 11 -5.68 -6.50 5.44
C ASP A 11 -4.43 -5.69 5.84
N LEU A 12 -3.58 -5.37 4.88
CA LEU A 12 -2.33 -4.64 5.16
C LEU A 12 -2.58 -3.15 5.41
N TYR A 13 -1.85 -2.63 6.39
CA TYR A 13 -1.72 -1.20 6.61
C TYR A 13 -0.81 -0.57 5.57
N LEU A 14 -1.06 0.71 5.25
CA LEU A 14 -0.29 1.46 4.26
C LEU A 14 1.23 1.40 4.48
N GLU A 15 1.68 1.56 5.72
CA GLU A 15 3.10 1.49 6.12
C GLU A 15 3.73 0.14 5.76
N GLU A 16 3.00 -0.95 5.98
CA GLU A 16 3.46 -2.32 5.71
C GLU A 16 3.61 -2.55 4.20
N ILE A 17 2.67 -2.04 3.40
CA ILE A 17 2.74 -2.16 1.93
C ILE A 17 3.91 -1.31 1.39
N ILE A 18 4.15 -0.12 1.97
CA ILE A 18 5.32 0.71 1.63
C ILE A 18 6.59 -0.07 1.93
N SER A 19 6.74 -0.60 3.14
CA SER A 19 7.90 -1.40 3.54
C SER A 19 8.17 -2.57 2.58
N GLN A 20 7.13 -3.34 2.23
CA GLN A 20 7.27 -4.44 1.27
C GLN A 20 7.65 -3.96 -0.13
N MET A 21 7.12 -2.82 -0.58
CA MET A 21 7.51 -2.23 -1.85
C MET A 21 8.98 -1.78 -1.83
N GLU A 22 9.44 -1.17 -0.75
CA GLU A 22 10.83 -0.73 -0.62
C GLU A 22 11.79 -1.93 -0.65
N ILE A 23 11.43 -3.02 0.02
CA ILE A 23 12.18 -4.28 0.02
C ILE A 23 12.20 -4.89 -1.40
N GLN A 24 11.05 -4.98 -2.09
CA GLN A 24 11.00 -5.59 -3.43
C GLN A 24 11.63 -4.74 -4.53
N CYS A 25 11.46 -3.41 -4.49
CA CYS A 25 12.03 -2.51 -5.51
C CYS A 25 13.44 -2.02 -5.18
N GLY A 26 13.91 -2.19 -3.94
CA GLY A 26 15.17 -1.62 -3.46
C GLY A 26 15.20 -0.09 -3.50
N LYS A 27 14.04 0.56 -3.40
CA LYS A 27 13.87 2.02 -3.55
C LYS A 27 12.89 2.54 -2.51
N THR A 28 13.20 3.70 -1.94
CA THR A 28 12.29 4.39 -1.02
C THR A 28 11.02 4.83 -1.71
N VAL A 29 9.86 4.54 -1.12
CA VAL A 29 8.56 4.90 -1.67
C VAL A 29 7.90 5.93 -0.76
N SER A 30 7.64 7.11 -1.29
CA SER A 30 6.91 8.12 -0.53
C SER A 30 5.43 7.75 -0.40
N ILE A 31 4.84 8.07 0.75
CA ILE A 31 3.40 7.90 1.04
C ILE A 31 2.53 8.51 -0.07
N SER A 32 2.88 9.69 -0.58
CA SER A 32 2.14 10.35 -1.66
C SER A 32 2.19 9.58 -2.98
N THR A 33 3.33 8.97 -3.32
CA THR A 33 3.47 8.10 -4.48
C THR A 33 2.64 6.83 -4.31
N MET A 34 2.60 6.30 -3.10
CA MET A 34 1.80 5.13 -2.76
C MET A 34 0.30 5.41 -2.93
N TRP A 35 -0.18 6.54 -2.45
CA TRP A 35 -1.58 6.95 -2.62
C TRP A 35 -1.98 7.07 -4.10
N ARG A 36 -1.15 7.70 -4.93
CA ARG A 36 -1.41 7.78 -6.38
C ARG A 36 -1.47 6.40 -7.02
N SER A 37 -0.61 5.49 -6.57
CA SER A 37 -0.54 4.12 -7.10
C SER A 37 -1.74 3.28 -6.67
N LEU A 38 -2.19 3.40 -5.42
CA LEU A 38 -3.41 2.77 -4.91
C LEU A 38 -4.65 3.27 -5.66
N ALA A 39 -4.75 4.60 -5.84
CA ALA A 39 -5.84 5.22 -6.62
C ALA A 39 -5.83 4.75 -8.08
N TYR A 40 -4.65 4.70 -8.71
CA TYR A 40 -4.50 4.19 -10.07
C TYR A 40 -4.90 2.71 -10.19
N CYS A 41 -4.64 1.91 -9.15
CA CYS A 41 -5.03 0.50 -9.13
C CYS A 41 -6.53 0.28 -8.83
N GLY A 42 -7.28 1.33 -8.46
CA GLY A 42 -8.69 1.25 -8.07
C GLY A 42 -8.90 0.67 -6.67
N ILE A 43 -7.87 0.73 -5.82
CA ILE A 43 -7.88 0.08 -4.51
C ILE A 43 -8.49 1.02 -3.49
N THR A 44 -9.42 0.50 -2.69
CA THR A 44 -10.11 1.29 -1.68
C THR A 44 -9.33 1.26 -0.38
N TRP A 45 -9.63 2.21 0.51
CA TRP A 45 -8.97 2.27 1.79
C TRP A 45 -9.92 2.81 2.84
N LYS A 46 -9.71 2.36 4.07
CA LYS A 46 -10.46 2.79 5.23
C LYS A 46 -9.51 3.29 6.29
N LYS A 47 -9.83 4.46 6.86
CA LYS A 47 -9.12 4.97 8.02
C LYS A 47 -9.69 4.32 9.29
N VAL A 48 -8.86 3.61 10.03
CA VAL A 48 -9.19 2.99 11.31
C VAL A 48 -8.31 3.65 12.38
N PHE A 49 -8.92 4.52 13.18
CA PHE A 49 -8.24 5.42 14.12
C PHE A 49 -7.18 6.29 13.41
N ASN A 50 -5.90 6.02 13.63
CA ASN A 50 -4.76 6.71 13.02
C ASN A 50 -4.07 5.90 11.92
N LEU A 51 -4.55 4.69 11.60
CA LEU A 51 -4.00 3.85 10.55
C LEU A 51 -4.92 3.79 9.32
N PHE A 52 -4.32 3.56 8.16
CA PHE A 52 -5.03 3.35 6.90
C PHE A 52 -4.91 1.88 6.50
N ILE A 53 -6.05 1.19 6.41
CA ILE A 53 -6.17 -0.19 5.91
C ILE A 53 -6.56 -0.11 4.43
N VAL A 54 -5.88 -0.87 3.60
CA VAL A 54 -6.17 -1.00 2.16
C VAL A 54 -7.15 -2.17 1.98
N MET A 55 -8.19 -2.05 1.15
CA MET A 55 -9.22 -3.09 0.90
C MET A 55 -9.54 -3.20 -0.59
#